data_AF-A0A4Q7T911-F1
#
_entry.id   AF-A0A4Q7T911-F1
#
_cell.length_a   1.000
_cell.length_b   1.000
_cell.length_c   1.000
_cell.angle_alpha   90.00
_cell.angle_beta   90.00
_cell.angle_gamma   90.00
#
_symmetry.space_group_name_H-M   'P 1'
#
loop_
_entity.id
_entity.type
_entity.pdbx_description
1 polymer ?
#
loop_
_entity_poly.entity_id
_entity_poly.type
_entity_poly.pdbx_seq_one_letter_code
_entity_poly.pdbx_strand_id
1 'polypeptide(L)'
;MDIEDLRRQMEAAAAAMDFETAGRLRDQISVLRGGGEVADTAGLTRQQPGAMGLGTSQQRMTPPPGWVKPKKPDPMTKGRKR
;
A
#
# COMPACT_ATOMS: atom_id res chain seq x y z
N MET A 1 -19.33 -2.80 7.10
CA MET A 1 -19.39 -4.08 6.39
C MET A 1 -18.60 -5.07 7.22
N ASP A 2 -19.23 -6.16 7.66
CA ASP A 2 -18.59 -7.09 8.59
C ASP A 2 -17.67 -8.09 7.84
N ILE A 3 -16.70 -8.67 8.54
CA ILE A 3 -15.77 -9.67 7.96
C ILE A 3 -16.53 -10.89 7.44
N GLU A 4 -17.59 -11.30 8.13
CA GLU A 4 -18.41 -12.45 7.72
C GLU A 4 -19.20 -12.16 6.43
N ASP A 5 -19.64 -10.91 6.21
CA ASP A 5 -20.27 -10.51 4.95
C ASP A 5 -19.29 -10.63 3.78
N LEU A 6 -18.05 -10.17 3.96
CA LEU A 6 -16.99 -10.26 2.95
C LEU A 6 -16.61 -11.71 2.65
N ARG A 7 -16.58 -12.59 3.66
CA ARG A 7 -16.33 -14.03 3.46
C ARG A 7 -17.42 -14.67 2.62
N ARG A 8 -18.69 -14.39 2.92
CA ARG A 8 -19.82 -14.91 2.16
C ARG A 8 -19.78 -14.47 0.70
N GLN A 9 -19.42 -13.21 0.44
CA GLN A 9 -19.26 -12.70 -0.93
C GLN A 9 -18.07 -13.32 -1.65
N MET A 10 -16.95 -13.55 -0.94
CA MET A 10 -15.78 -14.20 -1.50
C MET A 10 -16.09 -15.64 -1.93
N GLU A 11 -16.81 -16.39 -1.09
CA GLU A 11 -17.24 -17.76 -1.41
C GLU A 11 -18.22 -17.81 -2.58
N ALA A 12 -19.16 -16.85 -2.65
CA ALA A 12 -20.07 -16.73 -3.79
C ALA A 12 -19.34 -16.42 -5.10
N ALA A 13 -18.36 -15.51 -5.07
CA ALA A 13 -17.52 -15.21 -6.23
C ALA A 13 -16.68 -16.42 -6.66
N ALA A 14 -16.10 -17.15 -5.71
CA ALA A 14 -15.35 -18.37 -5.98
C ALA A 14 -16.24 -19.47 -6.60
N ALA A 15 -17.47 -19.64 -6.10
CA ALA A 15 -18.44 -20.57 -6.66
C ALA A 15 -18.86 -20.21 -8.10
N ALA A 16 -18.87 -18.92 -8.43
CA ALA A 16 -19.11 -18.41 -9.78
C ALA A 16 -17.84 -18.43 -10.67
N MET A 17 -16.71 -18.95 -10.18
CA MET A 17 -15.39 -18.92 -10.83
C MET A 17 -14.84 -17.51 -11.10
N ASP A 18 -15.36 -16.49 -10.41
CA ASP A 18 -14.83 -15.13 -10.42
C ASP A 18 -13.70 -14.98 -9.39
N PHE A 19 -12.53 -15.49 -9.76
CA PHE A 19 -11.36 -15.48 -8.88
C PHE A 19 -10.74 -14.09 -8.70
N GLU A 20 -10.99 -13.16 -9.63
CA GLU A 20 -10.52 -11.77 -9.51
C GLU A 20 -11.24 -11.08 -8.35
N THR A 21 -12.58 -11.16 -8.34
CA THR A 21 -13.40 -10.59 -7.27
C THR A 21 -13.15 -11.32 -5.95
N ALA A 22 -13.03 -12.64 -5.96
CA ALA A 22 -12.69 -13.41 -4.75
C ALA A 22 -11.31 -12.99 -4.18
N GLY A 23 -10.32 -12.73 -5.04
CA GLY A 23 -9.00 -12.23 -4.65
C GLY A 23 -9.08 -10.86 -3.97
N ARG A 24 -9.81 -9.90 -4.57
CA ARG A 24 -10.02 -8.57 -3.99
C ARG A 24 -10.67 -8.65 -2.60
N LEU A 25 -11.72 -9.45 -2.46
CA LEU A 25 -12.42 -9.63 -1.17
C LEU A 25 -11.51 -10.26 -0.12
N ARG A 26 -10.66 -11.22 -0.50
CA ARG A 26 -9.65 -11.81 0.40
C ARG A 26 -8.64 -10.77 0.91
N ASP A 27 -8.20 -9.87 0.05
CA ASP A 27 -7.26 -8.81 0.43
C ASP A 27 -7.92 -7.81 1.39
N GLN A 28 -9.17 -7.41 1.13
CA GLN A 28 -9.94 -6.57 2.06
C GLN A 28 -10.11 -7.22 3.45
N ILE A 29 -10.41 -8.52 3.51
CA ILE A 29 -10.50 -9.28 4.77
C ILE A 29 -9.15 -9.25 5.50
N SER A 30 -8.03 -9.33 4.77
CA SER A 30 -6.69 -9.32 5.36
C SER A 30 -6.34 -7.95 5.96
N VAL A 31 -6.74 -6.86 5.30
CA VAL A 31 -6.58 -5.48 5.83
C VAL A 31 -7.39 -5.29 7.12
N LEU A 32 -8.66 -5.71 7.12
CA LEU A 32 -9.54 -5.62 8.30
C LEU A 32 -8.99 -6.42 9.49
N ARG A 33 -8.47 -7.64 9.25
CA ARG A 33 -7.85 -8.46 10.30
C ARG A 33 -6.56 -7.83 10.86
N GLY A 34 -5.86 -7.02 10.08
CA GLY A 34 -4.69 -6.27 10.50
C GLY A 34 -5.01 -4.99 11.29
N GLY A 35 -6.28 -4.69 11.56
CA GLY A 35 -6.70 -3.45 12.22
C GLY A 35 -6.73 -2.23 11.28
N GLY A 36 -6.62 -2.46 9.96
CA GLY A 36 -6.82 -1.42 8.96
C GLY A 36 -8.30 -1.23 8.63
N GLU A 37 -8.63 -0.08 8.05
CA GLU A 37 -9.96 0.19 7.49
C GLU A 37 -10.12 -0.41 6.09
N VAL A 38 -11.36 -0.60 5.63
CA VAL A 38 -11.62 -1.10 4.27
C VAL A 38 -11.09 -0.07 3.27
N ALA A 39 -10.00 -0.42 2.60
CA ALA A 39 -9.35 0.41 1.59
C ALA A 39 -9.29 -0.33 0.26
N ASP A 40 -9.21 0.43 -0.84
CA ASP A 40 -8.90 -0.13 -2.15
C ASP A 40 -7.47 -0.69 -2.12
N THR A 41 -7.35 -2.01 -2.27
CA THR A 41 -6.06 -2.71 -2.29
C THR A 41 -5.49 -2.82 -3.71
N ALA A 42 -6.15 -2.26 -4.72
CA ALA A 42 -5.65 -2.24 -6.09
C ALA A 42 -4.27 -1.57 -6.15
N GLY A 43 -3.27 -2.32 -6.63
CA GLY A 43 -1.88 -1.86 -6.73
C GLY A 43 -1.02 -2.11 -5.49
N LEU A 44 -1.57 -2.63 -4.39
CA LEU A 44 -0.77 -3.11 -3.26
C LEU A 44 -0.19 -4.49 -3.57
N THR A 45 1.12 -4.56 -3.76
CA THR A 45 1.83 -5.83 -3.92
C THR A 45 2.23 -6.37 -2.55
N ARG A 46 1.84 -7.60 -2.23
CA ARG A 46 2.31 -8.26 -1.00
C ARG A 46 3.83 -8.35 -0.99
N GLN A 47 4.43 -7.98 0.13
CA GLN A 47 5.84 -8.23 0.37
C GLN A 47 6.10 -9.74 0.37
N GLN A 48 7.05 -10.18 -0.44
CA GLN A 48 7.45 -11.59 -0.53
C GLN A 48 8.59 -11.86 0.46
N PRO A 49 8.51 -12.93 1.28
CA PRO A 49 9.65 -13.37 2.08
C PRO A 49 10.88 -13.58 1.19
N GLY A 50 12.02 -12.97 1.55
CA GLY A 50 13.24 -13.00 0.73
C GLY A 50 13.43 -11.81 -0.23
N ALA A 51 12.38 -11.02 -0.50
CA ALA A 51 12.52 -9.71 -1.17
C ALA A 51 13.11 -8.63 -0.25
N MET A 52 13.31 -8.95 1.03
CA MET A 52 14.08 -8.17 2.01
C MET A 52 15.39 -8.90 2.37
N GLY A 53 16.23 -9.19 1.39
CA GLY A 53 17.57 -9.75 1.60
C GLY A 53 18.61 -8.69 1.98
N LEU A 54 19.79 -9.11 2.45
CA LEU A 54 20.95 -8.21 2.56
C LEU A 54 21.16 -7.50 1.19
N GLY A 55 21.05 -6.17 1.17
CA GLY A 55 21.13 -5.35 -0.06
C GLY A 55 19.81 -4.71 -0.53
N THR A 56 18.67 -5.05 0.06
CA THR A 56 17.36 -4.43 -0.27
C THR A 56 17.05 -3.20 0.59
N SER A 57 17.92 -2.91 1.57
CA SER A 57 17.91 -1.66 2.32
C SER A 57 18.31 -0.52 1.39
N GLN A 58 17.33 0.21 0.87
CA GLN A 58 17.61 1.47 0.19
C GLN A 58 17.95 2.54 1.24
N GLN A 59 19.25 2.76 1.48
CA GLN A 59 19.71 3.84 2.36
C GLN A 59 19.23 5.23 1.89
N ARG A 60 18.93 5.38 0.60
CA ARG A 60 18.36 6.60 0.00
C ARG A 60 17.30 6.23 -1.02
N MET A 61 16.14 6.87 -0.91
CA MET A 61 15.07 6.77 -1.90
C MET A 61 15.53 7.39 -3.23
N THR A 62 15.45 6.61 -4.30
CA THR A 62 15.69 7.09 -5.66
C THR A 62 14.37 7.63 -6.24
N PRO A 63 14.27 8.92 -6.59
CA PRO A 63 13.05 9.46 -7.18
C PRO A 63 12.80 8.86 -8.57
N PRO A 64 11.53 8.78 -9.01
CA PRO A 64 11.19 8.19 -10.31
C PRO A 64 11.72 9.05 -11.48
N PRO A 65 11.89 8.47 -12.69
CA PRO A 65 12.30 9.22 -13.87
C PRO A 65 11.39 10.43 -14.12
N GLY A 66 11.99 11.60 -14.38
CA GLY A 66 11.24 12.84 -14.61
C GLY A 66 10.80 13.60 -13.35
N TRP A 67 11.10 13.09 -12.15
CA TRP A 67 10.82 13.83 -10.92
C TRP A 67 11.71 15.07 -10.78
N VAL A 68 11.08 16.23 -10.62
CA VAL A 68 11.77 17.51 -10.38
C VAL A 68 11.58 17.92 -8.93
N LYS A 69 12.70 18.10 -8.22
CA LYS A 69 12.68 18.56 -6.82
C LYS A 69 12.03 19.95 -6.73
N PRO A 70 11.05 20.18 -5.83
CA PRO A 70 10.46 21.49 -5.65
C PRO A 70 11.50 22.48 -5.09
N LYS A 71 11.37 23.75 -5.46
CA LYS A 71 12.22 24.82 -4.94
C LYS A 71 11.98 24.96 -3.43
N LYS A 72 13.07 25.04 -2.65
CA LYS A 72 12.96 25.29 -1.20
C LYS A 72 12.27 26.64 -0.99
N PRO A 73 11.24 26.73 -0.13
CA PRO A 73 10.61 28.00 0.18
C PRO A 73 11.60 28.94 0.89
N ASP A 74 11.35 30.24 0.75
CA ASP A 74 12.13 31.25 1.46
C ASP A 74 12.02 31.01 2.97
N PRO A 75 13.14 30.99 3.73
CA PRO A 75 13.11 30.73 5.17
C PRO A 75 12.43 31.85 5.98
N MET A 76 12.03 32.98 5.36
CA MET A 76 11.36 34.12 5.99
C MET A 76 12.06 34.64 7.25
N THR A 77 13.38 34.42 7.36
CA THR A 77 14.18 34.79 8.52
C THR A 77 15.26 35.79 8.11
N LYS A 78 15.42 36.86 8.90
CA LYS A 78 16.54 37.80 8.76
C LYS A 78 17.78 37.12 9.33
N GLY A 79 18.70 36.72 8.44
CA GLY A 79 19.94 36.02 8.81
C GLY A 79 20.75 36.78 9.85
N ARG A 80 20.64 36.37 11.12
CA ARG A 80 21.50 36.85 12.20
C ARG A 80 22.80 36.06 12.12
N LYS A 81 23.88 36.73 11.71
CA LYS A 81 25.23 36.15 11.80
C LYS A 81 25.57 35.94 13.29
N ARG A 82 26.13 34.78 13.62
CA ARG A 82 26.80 34.56 14.91
C ARG A 82 28.14 35.26 14.91
#